data_AF-A0AAD8LV34-F1
#
_entry.id   AF-A0AAD8LV34-F1
#
_cell.length_a   1.000
_cell.length_b   1.000
_cell.length_c   1.000
_cell.angle_alpha   90.00
_cell.angle_beta   90.00
_cell.angle_gamma   90.00
#
_symmetry.space_group_name_H-M   'P 1'
#
loop_
_entity.id
_entity.type
_entity.pdbx_description
1 polymer ?
#
loop_
_entity_poly.entity_id
_entity_poly.type
_entity_poly.pdbx_seq_one_letter_code
_entity_poly.pdbx_strand_id
1 'polypeptide(L)'
;MEGELYSALKNEKEASETVSSTTFSGEMHFYELVEDTKDGIWLIQINEWSSKMRKEMRVIDRQIRDIQREEEKVKRSVKDAAKKGQRDVCVILAKEVVQSRRAVNKLYASKAQMNSVQLSMKNQLSVLRVAGTLQKSTEVMKVMHNLVKIPEIQATMRELSKEMTKAGIIEEMLEDTFEGMEDQDEMEEEAEMEVDKILFEITAGALGKAPSKVTDALPEMEPIGATATSEDEAEEDIEEMQSRLAALRS
;
A
#
# COMPACT_ATOMS: atom_id res chain seq x y z
N MET A 1 -75.68 -28.61 -3.61
CA MET A 1 -74.83 -27.46 -3.27
C MET A 1 -73.67 -27.81 -2.31
N GLU A 2 -73.34 -29.09 -2.06
CA GLU A 2 -72.16 -29.47 -1.26
C GLU A 2 -71.02 -30.10 -2.08
N GLY A 3 -71.28 -30.54 -3.32
CA GLY A 3 -70.25 -31.12 -4.19
C GLY A 3 -69.33 -30.09 -4.87
N GLU A 4 -69.79 -28.85 -5.06
CA GLU A 4 -69.02 -27.80 -5.76
C GLU A 4 -68.00 -27.11 -4.83
N LEU A 5 -68.30 -27.00 -3.53
CA LEU A 5 -67.39 -26.40 -2.54
C LEU A 5 -66.19 -27.31 -2.20
N TYR A 6 -66.38 -28.64 -2.19
CA TYR A 6 -65.28 -29.58 -1.97
C TYR A 6 -64.31 -29.65 -3.15
N SER A 7 -64.77 -29.43 -4.38
CA SER A 7 -63.90 -29.42 -5.56
C SER A 7 -63.06 -28.14 -5.66
N ALA A 8 -63.60 -27.00 -5.20
CA ALA A 8 -62.85 -25.74 -5.16
C ALA A 8 -61.75 -25.75 -4.08
N LEU A 9 -62.03 -26.27 -2.88
CA LEU A 9 -61.06 -26.41 -1.80
C LEU A 9 -59.95 -27.44 -2.10
N LYS A 10 -60.26 -28.49 -2.87
CA LYS A 10 -59.25 -29.46 -3.32
C LYS A 10 -58.33 -28.87 -4.39
N ASN A 11 -58.87 -28.09 -5.32
CA ASN A 11 -58.09 -27.41 -6.35
C ASN A 11 -57.22 -26.27 -5.78
N GLU A 12 -57.65 -25.55 -4.74
CA GLU A 12 -56.80 -24.56 -4.05
C GLU A 12 -55.67 -25.21 -3.24
N LYS A 13 -55.91 -26.36 -2.61
CA LYS A 13 -54.84 -27.11 -1.90
C LYS A 13 -53.81 -27.69 -2.87
N GLU A 14 -54.25 -28.29 -3.97
CA GLU A 14 -53.35 -28.80 -5.03
C GLU A 14 -52.59 -27.66 -5.76
N ALA A 15 -53.19 -26.47 -5.89
CA ALA A 15 -52.49 -25.29 -6.42
C ALA A 15 -51.45 -24.71 -5.45
N SER A 16 -51.65 -24.78 -4.12
CA SER A 16 -50.66 -24.31 -3.14
C SER A 16 -49.50 -25.30 -2.92
N GLU A 17 -49.75 -26.61 -3.03
CA GLU A 17 -48.71 -27.64 -2.93
C GLU A 17 -47.82 -27.69 -4.19
N THR A 18 -48.36 -27.37 -5.37
CA THR A 18 -47.58 -27.30 -6.62
C THR A 18 -46.71 -26.05 -6.71
N VAL A 19 -47.09 -24.92 -6.10
CA VAL A 19 -46.25 -23.70 -6.08
C VAL A 19 -45.07 -23.82 -5.10
N SER A 20 -45.18 -24.62 -4.03
CA SER A 20 -44.09 -24.81 -3.06
C SER A 20 -43.06 -25.87 -3.45
N SER A 21 -43.39 -26.83 -4.32
CA SER A 21 -42.47 -27.90 -4.74
C SER A 21 -41.63 -27.52 -5.96
N THR A 22 -42.17 -26.69 -6.85
CA THR A 22 -41.52 -26.38 -8.14
C THR A 22 -40.57 -25.18 -8.08
N THR A 23 -40.66 -24.33 -7.05
CA THR A 23 -39.76 -23.17 -6.87
C THR A 23 -38.45 -23.55 -6.20
N PHE A 24 -38.44 -24.53 -5.29
CA PHE A 24 -37.21 -24.95 -4.61
C PHE A 24 -36.40 -25.99 -5.38
N SER A 25 -37.05 -26.90 -6.13
CA SER A 25 -36.35 -27.86 -7.00
C SER A 25 -35.82 -27.21 -8.28
N GLY A 26 -36.53 -26.23 -8.84
CA GLY A 26 -36.09 -25.47 -10.02
C GLY A 26 -34.92 -24.53 -9.74
N GLU A 27 -34.89 -23.84 -8.59
CA GLU A 27 -33.72 -23.05 -8.17
C GLU A 27 -32.53 -23.93 -7.81
N MET A 28 -32.73 -25.05 -7.10
CA MET A 28 -31.65 -26.00 -6.81
C MET A 28 -31.07 -26.63 -8.08
N HIS A 29 -31.91 -27.05 -9.04
CA HIS A 29 -31.42 -27.57 -10.32
C HIS A 29 -30.78 -26.48 -11.19
N PHE A 30 -31.18 -25.21 -11.08
CA PHE A 30 -30.47 -24.12 -11.75
C PHE A 30 -29.05 -23.97 -11.21
N TYR A 31 -28.84 -24.13 -9.90
CA TYR A 31 -27.49 -24.14 -9.33
C TYR A 31 -26.70 -25.43 -9.69
N GLU A 32 -27.36 -26.59 -9.73
CA GLU A 32 -26.73 -27.88 -10.09
C GLU A 32 -26.37 -27.95 -11.59
N LEU A 33 -27.13 -27.32 -12.50
CA LEU A 33 -26.78 -27.22 -13.93
C LEU A 33 -25.72 -26.15 -14.23
N VAL A 34 -25.62 -25.12 -13.40
CA VAL A 34 -24.61 -24.07 -13.54
C VAL A 34 -23.21 -24.61 -13.20
N GLU A 35 -23.10 -25.62 -12.34
CA GLU A 35 -21.83 -26.30 -12.03
C GLU A 35 -21.18 -27.00 -13.24
N ASP A 36 -21.98 -27.44 -14.22
CA ASP A 36 -21.47 -28.07 -15.47
C ASP A 36 -21.22 -27.07 -16.61
N THR A 37 -21.60 -25.80 -16.44
CA THR A 37 -21.26 -24.75 -17.41
C THR A 37 -19.86 -24.21 -17.13
N LYS A 38 -19.10 -23.94 -18.20
CA LYS A 38 -17.76 -23.34 -18.10
C LYS A 38 -17.77 -22.07 -17.23
N ASP A 39 -18.87 -21.32 -17.25
CA ASP A 39 -19.05 -20.10 -16.47
C ASP A 39 -19.14 -20.36 -14.95
N GLY A 40 -19.82 -21.43 -14.52
CA GLY A 40 -19.89 -21.83 -13.12
C GLY A 40 -18.52 -22.25 -12.56
N ILE A 41 -17.73 -22.98 -13.35
CA ILE A 41 -16.37 -23.39 -12.99
C ILE A 41 -15.49 -22.15 -12.76
N TRP A 42 -15.55 -21.15 -13.65
CA TRP A 42 -14.77 -19.92 -13.50
C TRP A 42 -15.21 -19.06 -12.31
N LEU A 43 -16.51 -19.02 -12.00
CA LEU A 43 -17.01 -18.33 -10.81
C LEU A 43 -16.44 -18.94 -9.52
N ILE A 44 -16.43 -20.28 -9.42
CA ILE A 44 -15.87 -20.98 -8.27
C ILE A 44 -14.36 -20.67 -8.17
N GLN A 45 -13.64 -20.77 -9.29
CA GLN A 45 -12.20 -20.54 -9.34
C GLN A 45 -11.81 -19.12 -8.91
N ILE A 46 -12.49 -18.08 -9.43
CA ILE A 46 -12.20 -16.69 -9.05
C ILE A 46 -12.51 -16.42 -7.57
N ASN A 47 -13.58 -17.02 -7.05
CA ASN A 47 -13.91 -16.92 -5.63
C ASN A 47 -12.87 -17.63 -4.75
N GLU A 48 -12.35 -18.77 -5.19
CA GLU A 48 -11.26 -19.48 -4.51
C GLU A 48 -9.98 -18.63 -4.48
N TRP A 49 -9.55 -18.09 -5.62
CA TRP A 49 -8.40 -17.18 -5.67
C TRP A 49 -8.58 -15.94 -4.80
N SER A 50 -9.78 -15.34 -4.82
CA SER A 50 -10.13 -14.21 -3.96
C SER A 50 -10.05 -14.59 -2.47
N SER A 51 -10.46 -15.81 -2.12
CA SER A 51 -10.39 -16.33 -0.76
C SER A 51 -8.94 -16.56 -0.30
N LYS A 52 -8.12 -17.20 -1.15
CA LYS A 52 -6.67 -17.39 -0.93
C LYS A 52 -6.00 -16.03 -0.71
N MET A 53 -6.24 -15.05 -1.60
CA MET A 53 -5.71 -13.68 -1.48
C MET A 53 -6.07 -13.03 -0.14
N ARG A 54 -7.34 -13.12 0.30
CA ARG A 54 -7.76 -12.58 1.62
C ARG A 54 -7.07 -13.28 2.79
N LYS A 55 -6.76 -14.57 2.67
CA LYS A 55 -6.04 -15.31 3.71
C LYS A 55 -4.62 -14.76 3.87
N GLU A 56 -3.94 -14.56 2.75
CA GLU A 56 -2.58 -14.01 2.70
C GLU A 56 -2.52 -12.55 3.16
N MET A 57 -3.55 -11.73 2.88
CA MET A 57 -3.63 -10.36 3.44
C MET A 57 -3.63 -10.38 4.97
N ARG A 58 -4.28 -11.38 5.59
CA ARG A 58 -4.28 -11.54 7.06
C ARG A 58 -2.94 -12.04 7.58
N VAL A 59 -2.15 -12.74 6.77
CA VAL A 59 -0.76 -13.11 7.11
C VAL A 59 0.07 -11.83 7.17
N ILE A 60 0.00 -10.98 6.15
CA ILE A 60 0.67 -9.68 6.14
C ILE A 60 0.25 -8.84 7.35
N ASP A 61 -1.05 -8.74 7.65
CA ASP A 61 -1.54 -7.99 8.82
C ASP A 61 -1.05 -8.54 10.16
N ARG A 62 -0.74 -9.84 10.26
CA ARG A 62 -0.08 -10.41 11.44
C ARG A 62 1.38 -9.99 11.50
N GLN A 63 2.11 -10.13 10.39
CA GLN A 63 3.52 -9.76 10.30
C GLN A 63 3.76 -8.29 10.62
N ILE A 64 2.93 -7.38 10.10
CA ILE A 64 2.99 -5.96 10.42
C ILE A 64 2.87 -5.75 11.94
N ARG A 65 1.90 -6.40 12.59
CA ARG A 65 1.70 -6.28 14.04
C ARG A 65 2.84 -6.87 14.86
N ASP A 66 3.42 -7.97 14.39
CA ASP A 66 4.53 -8.63 15.08
C ASP A 66 5.81 -7.80 14.98
N ILE A 67 6.11 -7.23 13.80
CA ILE A 67 7.23 -6.31 13.61
C ILE A 67 7.05 -5.04 14.44
N GLN A 68 5.87 -4.41 14.43
CA GLN A 68 5.59 -3.21 15.22
C GLN A 68 5.76 -3.47 16.73
N ARG A 69 5.33 -4.63 17.23
CA ARG A 69 5.51 -5.02 18.63
C ARG A 69 6.99 -5.18 18.98
N GLU A 70 7.80 -5.75 18.09
CA GLU A 70 9.23 -5.89 18.31
C GLU A 70 9.93 -4.52 18.24
N GLU A 71 9.57 -3.67 17.28
CA GLU A 71 10.05 -2.28 17.17
C GLU A 71 9.80 -1.50 18.48
N GLU A 72 8.65 -1.69 19.14
CA GLU A 72 8.38 -1.08 20.44
C GLU A 72 9.34 -1.54 21.55
N LYS A 73 9.75 -2.81 21.56
CA LYS A 73 10.75 -3.32 22.51
C LYS A 73 12.14 -2.76 22.22
N VAL A 74 12.50 -2.67 20.93
CA VAL A 74 13.75 -2.05 20.48
C VAL A 74 13.78 -0.58 20.91
N LYS A 75 12.69 0.18 20.72
CA LYS A 75 12.57 1.58 21.19
C LYS A 75 12.78 1.74 22.69
N ARG A 76 12.27 0.81 23.52
CA ARG A 76 12.53 0.81 24.97
C ARG A 76 14.02 0.57 25.25
N SER A 77 14.62 -0.38 24.55
CA SER A 77 16.04 -0.71 24.66
C SER A 77 16.95 0.46 24.25
N VAL A 78 16.60 1.21 23.20
CA VAL A 78 17.28 2.45 22.79
C VAL A 78 17.26 3.47 23.92
N LYS A 79 16.10 3.71 24.56
CA LYS A 79 15.98 4.66 25.67
C LYS A 79 16.83 4.26 26.88
N ASP A 80 16.87 2.97 27.20
CA ASP A 80 17.64 2.48 28.34
C ASP A 80 19.15 2.47 28.06
N ALA A 81 19.58 2.18 26.83
CA ALA A 81 20.96 2.33 26.38
C ALA A 81 21.41 3.80 26.37
N ALA A 82 20.51 4.71 25.97
CA ALA A 82 20.76 6.15 25.94
C ALA A 82 21.02 6.71 27.35
N LYS A 83 20.21 6.31 28.36
CA LYS A 83 20.43 6.69 29.77
C LYS A 83 21.78 6.21 30.31
N LYS A 84 22.32 5.12 29.78
CA LYS A 84 23.62 4.55 30.16
C LYS A 84 24.79 5.18 29.39
N GLY A 85 24.54 6.12 28.46
CA GLY A 85 25.57 6.74 27.64
C GLY A 85 26.20 5.81 26.60
N GLN A 86 25.58 4.67 26.28
CA GLN A 86 26.12 3.66 25.37
C GLN A 86 25.78 4.03 23.91
N ARG A 87 26.53 4.97 23.32
CA ARG A 87 26.24 5.52 21.99
C ARG A 87 26.24 4.45 20.90
N ASP A 88 27.23 3.56 20.88
CA ASP A 88 27.35 2.53 19.82
C ASP A 88 26.16 1.56 19.84
N VAL A 89 25.71 1.17 21.04
CA VAL A 89 24.52 0.32 21.21
C VAL A 89 23.27 1.04 20.71
N CYS A 90 23.14 2.34 20.96
CA CYS A 90 22.02 3.11 20.46
C CYS A 90 22.00 3.16 18.94
N VAL A 91 23.15 3.35 18.28
CA VAL A 91 23.27 3.37 16.81
C VAL A 91 22.82 2.05 16.20
N ILE A 92 23.27 0.91 16.75
CA ILE A 92 22.87 -0.42 16.27
C ILE A 92 21.36 -0.62 16.43
N LEU A 93 20.82 -0.30 17.60
CA LEU A 93 19.38 -0.45 17.86
C LEU A 93 18.54 0.51 17.02
N ALA A 94 19.04 1.70 16.69
CA ALA A 94 18.35 2.63 15.81
C ALA A 94 18.35 2.15 14.35
N LYS A 95 19.43 1.53 13.87
CA LYS A 95 19.46 0.83 12.57
C LYS A 95 18.38 -0.25 12.50
N GLU A 96 18.20 -1.03 13.56
CA GLU A 96 17.13 -2.03 13.67
C GLU A 96 15.72 -1.41 13.56
N VAL A 97 15.50 -0.24 14.17
CA VAL A 97 14.23 0.50 14.05
C VAL A 97 14.00 0.97 12.61
N VAL A 98 15.02 1.50 11.92
CA VAL A 98 14.92 1.88 10.49
C VAL A 98 14.51 0.67 9.65
N GLN A 99 15.20 -0.45 9.82
CA GLN A 99 14.92 -1.68 9.09
C GLN A 99 13.50 -2.20 9.34
N SER A 100 13.04 -2.17 10.60
CA SER A 100 11.67 -2.53 10.98
C SER A 100 10.63 -1.64 10.26
N ARG A 101 10.86 -0.31 10.21
CA ARG A 101 9.98 0.63 9.50
C ARG A 101 9.95 0.36 7.99
N ARG A 102 11.11 0.12 7.37
CA ARG A 102 11.21 -0.22 5.94
C ARG A 102 10.47 -1.53 5.63
N ALA A 103 10.61 -2.56 6.47
CA ALA A 103 9.89 -3.81 6.34
C ALA A 103 8.36 -3.61 6.42
N VAL A 104 7.89 -2.83 7.41
CA VAL A 104 6.46 -2.49 7.55
C VAL A 104 5.94 -1.72 6.34
N ASN A 105 6.69 -0.74 5.83
CA ASN A 105 6.30 0.02 4.64
C ASN A 105 6.18 -0.89 3.40
N LYS A 106 7.12 -1.81 3.20
CA LYS A 106 7.07 -2.81 2.13
C LYS A 106 5.82 -3.68 2.25
N LEU A 107 5.51 -4.18 3.45
CA LEU A 107 4.31 -4.98 3.71
C LEU A 107 3.01 -4.20 3.45
N TYR A 108 2.95 -2.90 3.79
CA TYR A 108 1.80 -2.06 3.44
C TYR A 108 1.64 -1.87 1.92
N ALA A 109 2.74 -1.65 1.20
CA ALA A 109 2.72 -1.57 -0.26
C ALA A 109 2.23 -2.90 -0.88
N SER A 110 2.71 -4.04 -0.37
CA SER A 110 2.22 -5.37 -0.78
C SER A 110 0.74 -5.55 -0.49
N LYS A 111 0.24 -5.09 0.66
CA LYS A 111 -1.19 -5.12 0.95
C LYS A 111 -2.03 -4.30 -0.05
N ALA A 112 -1.54 -3.13 -0.44
CA ALA A 112 -2.19 -2.30 -1.46
C ALA A 112 -2.21 -3.01 -2.83
N GLN A 113 -1.11 -3.64 -3.21
CA GLN A 113 -1.00 -4.49 -4.40
C GLN A 113 -2.02 -5.65 -4.37
N MET A 114 -2.14 -6.37 -3.25
CA MET A 114 -3.15 -7.44 -3.11
C MET A 114 -4.59 -6.92 -3.26
N ASN A 115 -4.89 -5.72 -2.75
CA ASN A 115 -6.20 -5.09 -2.94
C ASN A 115 -6.48 -4.78 -4.41
N SER A 116 -5.48 -4.32 -5.18
CA SER A 116 -5.62 -4.10 -6.63
C SER A 116 -5.95 -5.41 -7.35
N VAL A 117 -5.24 -6.51 -7.07
CA VAL A 117 -5.55 -7.84 -7.65
C VAL A 117 -6.98 -8.28 -7.29
N GLN A 118 -7.39 -8.06 -6.04
CA GLN A 118 -8.74 -8.43 -5.60
C GLN A 118 -9.83 -7.62 -6.29
N LEU A 119 -9.59 -6.33 -6.55
CA LEU A 119 -10.50 -5.50 -7.34
C LEU A 119 -10.56 -5.99 -8.79
N SER A 120 -9.43 -6.35 -9.39
CA SER A 120 -9.41 -6.91 -10.73
C SER A 120 -10.14 -8.25 -10.81
N MET A 121 -10.03 -9.13 -9.82
CA MET A 121 -10.85 -10.36 -9.75
C MET A 121 -12.34 -10.06 -9.68
N LYS A 122 -12.75 -9.05 -8.90
CA LYS A 122 -14.15 -8.60 -8.87
C LYS A 122 -14.60 -8.06 -10.24
N ASN A 123 -13.71 -7.38 -10.96
CA ASN A 123 -13.96 -6.98 -12.33
C ASN A 123 -14.13 -8.19 -13.26
N GLN A 124 -13.26 -9.21 -13.16
CA GLN A 124 -13.38 -10.46 -13.93
C GLN A 124 -14.72 -11.17 -13.68
N LEU A 125 -15.23 -11.20 -12.45
CA LEU A 125 -16.57 -11.74 -12.17
C LEU A 125 -17.67 -10.96 -12.90
N SER A 126 -17.51 -9.65 -13.04
CA SER A 126 -18.48 -8.79 -13.72
C SER A 126 -18.41 -9.00 -15.23
N VAL A 127 -17.21 -9.10 -15.79
CA VAL A 127 -16.97 -9.43 -17.20
C VAL A 127 -17.50 -10.82 -17.52
N LEU A 128 -17.27 -11.82 -16.67
CA LEU A 128 -17.78 -13.18 -16.86
C LEU A 128 -19.31 -13.23 -16.94
N ARG A 129 -20.02 -12.44 -16.10
CA ARG A 129 -21.49 -12.38 -16.13
C ARG A 129 -22.06 -11.72 -17.38
N VAL A 130 -21.33 -10.79 -17.99
CA VAL A 130 -21.81 -10.00 -19.14
C VAL A 130 -21.36 -10.61 -20.46
N ALA A 131 -20.11 -11.05 -20.53
CA ALA A 131 -19.44 -11.51 -21.74
C ALA A 131 -19.22 -13.03 -21.79
N GLY A 132 -19.38 -13.76 -20.68
CA GLY A 132 -19.15 -15.22 -20.61
C GLY A 132 -17.68 -15.63 -20.76
N THR A 133 -16.74 -14.69 -20.71
CA THR A 133 -15.31 -14.97 -20.91
C THR A 133 -14.45 -14.24 -19.90
N LEU A 134 -13.32 -14.84 -19.53
CA LEU A 134 -12.26 -14.15 -18.80
C LEU A 134 -11.45 -13.24 -19.71
N GLN A 135 -11.06 -12.09 -19.20
CA GLN A 135 -10.24 -11.13 -19.94
C GLN A 135 -8.81 -11.11 -19.39
N LYS A 136 -7.83 -11.04 -20.29
CA LYS A 136 -6.43 -10.81 -19.95
C LYS A 136 -6.25 -9.46 -19.24
N SER A 137 -5.38 -9.42 -18.23
CA SER A 137 -5.03 -8.21 -17.49
C SER A 137 -3.52 -8.15 -17.24
N THR A 138 -2.87 -7.23 -17.95
CA THR A 138 -1.44 -6.90 -17.75
C THR A 138 -1.19 -6.18 -16.42
N GLU A 139 -2.21 -5.52 -15.86
CA GLU A 139 -2.11 -4.90 -14.53
C GLU A 139 -2.02 -5.97 -13.43
N VAL A 140 -2.92 -6.97 -13.45
CA VAL A 140 -2.87 -8.09 -12.49
C VAL A 140 -1.54 -8.81 -12.58
N MET A 141 -1.02 -8.98 -13.79
CA MET A 141 0.28 -9.58 -14.03
C MET A 141 1.42 -8.83 -13.32
N LYS A 142 1.53 -7.52 -13.54
CA LYS A 142 2.58 -6.69 -12.91
C LYS A 142 2.47 -6.72 -11.39
N VAL A 143 1.25 -6.60 -10.88
CA VAL A 143 1.01 -6.58 -9.43
C VAL A 143 1.34 -7.95 -8.81
N MET A 144 0.95 -9.05 -9.46
CA MET A 144 1.28 -10.41 -8.99
C MET A 144 2.80 -10.66 -9.00
N HIS A 145 3.51 -10.17 -10.01
CA HIS A 145 4.98 -10.27 -10.07
C HIS A 145 5.65 -9.62 -8.84
N ASN A 146 5.19 -8.44 -8.43
CA ASN A 146 5.70 -7.78 -7.23
C ASN A 146 5.33 -8.53 -5.94
N LEU A 147 4.14 -9.12 -5.88
CA LEU A 147 3.70 -9.91 -4.72
C LEU A 147 4.47 -11.22 -4.53
N VAL A 148 4.98 -11.83 -5.61
CA VAL A 148 5.82 -13.04 -5.53
C VAL A 148 7.16 -12.76 -4.83
N LYS A 149 7.62 -11.50 -4.82
CA LYS A 149 8.87 -11.09 -4.15
C LYS A 149 8.75 -10.99 -2.62
N ILE A 150 7.55 -11.16 -2.06
CA ILE A 150 7.28 -11.02 -0.62
C ILE A 150 7.40 -12.39 0.05
N PRO A 151 8.44 -12.63 0.87
CA PRO A 151 8.77 -13.98 1.36
C PRO A 151 7.62 -14.70 2.07
N GLU A 152 6.79 -13.96 2.82
CA GLU A 152 5.72 -14.50 3.64
C GLU A 152 4.55 -15.04 2.83
N ILE A 153 4.35 -14.54 1.61
CA ILE A 153 3.25 -14.92 0.71
C ILE A 153 3.75 -15.51 -0.63
N GLN A 154 5.06 -15.51 -0.87
CA GLN A 154 5.71 -15.87 -2.14
C GLN A 154 5.21 -17.19 -2.74
N ALA A 155 5.13 -18.25 -1.93
CA ALA A 155 4.72 -19.57 -2.41
C ALA A 155 3.28 -19.53 -2.97
N THR A 156 2.38 -18.91 -2.23
CA THR A 156 0.96 -18.81 -2.60
C THR A 156 0.75 -17.89 -3.81
N MET A 157 1.47 -16.78 -3.89
CA MET A 157 1.38 -15.85 -5.03
C MET A 157 1.93 -16.47 -6.30
N ARG A 158 2.99 -17.29 -6.21
CA ARG A 158 3.53 -18.02 -7.36
C ARG A 158 2.54 -19.06 -7.90
N GLU A 159 1.88 -19.78 -7.01
CA GLU A 159 0.84 -20.75 -7.38
C GLU A 159 -0.37 -20.05 -8.02
N LEU A 160 -0.87 -18.99 -7.38
CA LEU A 160 -1.94 -18.16 -7.90
C LEU A 160 -1.60 -17.55 -9.27
N SER A 161 -0.38 -17.06 -9.44
CA SER A 161 0.10 -16.55 -10.74
C SER A 161 0.02 -17.63 -11.81
N LYS A 162 0.53 -18.83 -11.53
CA LYS A 162 0.49 -19.97 -12.46
C LYS A 162 -0.93 -20.39 -12.81
N GLU A 163 -1.84 -20.44 -11.84
CA GLU A 163 -3.25 -20.75 -12.06
C GLU A 163 -3.94 -19.68 -12.92
N MET A 164 -3.68 -18.40 -12.67
CA MET A 164 -4.23 -17.29 -13.45
C MET A 164 -3.65 -17.21 -14.87
N THR A 165 -2.39 -17.59 -15.06
CA THR A 165 -1.79 -17.72 -16.39
C THR A 165 -2.46 -18.83 -17.19
N LYS A 166 -2.66 -20.01 -16.59
CA LYS A 166 -3.40 -21.11 -17.23
C LYS A 166 -4.84 -20.74 -17.56
N ALA A 167 -5.45 -19.90 -16.73
CA ALA A 167 -6.79 -19.39 -16.93
C ALA A 167 -6.90 -18.29 -18.00
N GLY A 168 -5.78 -17.84 -18.55
CA GLY A 168 -5.74 -16.76 -19.55
C GLY A 168 -6.03 -15.37 -18.97
N ILE A 169 -5.98 -15.19 -17.65
CA ILE A 169 -6.09 -13.87 -17.01
C ILE A 169 -4.73 -13.16 -17.07
N ILE A 170 -3.65 -13.91 -16.87
CA ILE A 170 -2.28 -13.41 -16.94
C ILE A 170 -1.64 -13.96 -18.22
N GLU A 171 -0.84 -13.14 -18.90
CA GLU A 171 -0.08 -13.61 -20.07
C GLU A 171 1.19 -14.34 -19.64
N GLU A 172 1.60 -15.36 -20.41
CA GLU A 172 2.95 -15.94 -20.27
C GLU A 172 3.95 -14.93 -20.81
N MET A 173 4.45 -14.03 -19.95
CA MET A 173 5.71 -13.36 -20.28
C MET A 173 6.83 -14.35 -19.99
N LEU A 174 7.72 -14.52 -20.97
CA LEU A 174 9.05 -15.07 -20.72
C LEU A 174 9.64 -14.23 -19.59
N GLU A 175 10.24 -14.89 -18.60
CA GLU A 175 10.86 -14.24 -17.44
C GLU A 175 12.13 -13.51 -17.91
N ASP A 176 11.93 -12.42 -18.63
CA ASP A 176 12.96 -11.47 -19.00
C ASP A 176 13.33 -10.73 -17.72
N THR A 177 14.29 -11.33 -17.03
CA THR A 177 15.29 -10.67 -16.19
C THR A 177 15.54 -9.24 -16.65
N PHE A 178 14.96 -8.26 -15.95
CA PHE A 178 15.53 -6.97 -15.55
C PHE A 178 14.39 -5.99 -15.25
N GLU A 179 14.09 -5.78 -13.96
CA GLU A 179 13.63 -4.47 -13.48
C GLU A 179 13.81 -4.40 -11.96
N GLY A 180 14.89 -3.70 -11.57
CA GLY A 180 14.97 -2.87 -10.37
C GLY A 180 14.97 -3.57 -9.02
N MET A 181 16.10 -4.20 -8.65
CA MET A 181 16.56 -4.18 -7.26
C MET A 181 17.31 -2.88 -6.96
N GLU A 182 16.80 -1.73 -7.40
CA GLU A 182 17.38 -0.41 -7.11
C GLU A 182 17.12 0.03 -5.65
N ASP A 183 16.33 -0.71 -4.87
CA ASP A 183 16.03 -0.38 -3.47
C ASP A 183 17.08 -0.88 -2.45
N GLN A 184 18.13 -1.58 -2.89
CA GLN A 184 19.10 -2.18 -1.96
C GLN A 184 20.41 -1.41 -1.81
N ASP A 185 20.83 -0.65 -2.83
CA ASP A 185 22.18 -0.04 -2.87
C ASP A 185 22.22 1.50 -2.88
N GLU A 186 21.12 2.22 -3.13
CA GLU A 186 21.15 3.71 -3.22
C GLU A 186 21.14 4.46 -1.87
N MET A 187 21.10 3.79 -0.72
CA MET A 187 20.62 4.44 0.52
C MET A 187 21.51 4.26 1.77
N GLU A 188 22.81 4.04 1.66
CA GLU A 188 23.69 3.94 2.84
C GLU A 188 23.85 5.30 3.56
N GLU A 189 24.10 6.42 2.84
CA GLU A 189 24.20 7.76 3.45
C GLU A 189 22.86 8.28 3.98
N GLU A 190 21.76 8.07 3.24
CA GLU A 190 20.41 8.40 3.70
C GLU A 190 20.00 7.57 4.92
N ALA A 191 20.46 6.31 5.03
CA ALA A 191 20.22 5.48 6.20
C ALA A 191 20.94 6.02 7.44
N GLU A 192 22.16 6.57 7.34
CA GLU A 192 22.84 7.16 8.49
C GLU A 192 22.13 8.41 9.02
N MET A 193 21.67 9.28 8.13
CA MET A 193 20.85 10.44 8.52
C MET A 193 19.50 10.01 9.14
N GLU A 194 18.87 8.98 8.59
CA GLU A 194 17.63 8.41 9.12
C GLU A 194 17.84 7.81 10.52
N VAL A 195 18.96 7.12 10.74
CA VAL A 195 19.36 6.59 12.06
C VAL A 195 19.55 7.72 13.07
N ASP A 196 20.27 8.78 12.73
CA ASP A 196 20.48 9.92 13.62
C ASP A 196 19.17 10.64 13.95
N LYS A 197 18.28 10.78 12.97
CA LYS A 197 16.92 11.33 13.18
C LYS A 197 16.12 10.45 14.15
N ILE A 198 16.13 9.14 13.97
CA ILE A 198 15.44 8.19 14.86
C ILE A 198 16.02 8.21 16.28
N LEU A 199 17.35 8.29 16.40
CA LEU A 199 18.01 8.45 17.70
C LEU A 199 17.55 9.71 18.41
N PHE A 200 17.49 10.83 17.69
CA PHE A 200 17.00 12.08 18.24
C PHE A 200 15.53 12.00 18.67
N GLU A 201 14.65 11.46 17.81
CA GLU A 201 13.22 11.26 18.08
C GLU A 201 12.97 10.38 19.32
N ILE A 202 13.68 9.25 19.43
CA ILE A 202 13.46 8.29 20.53
C ILE A 202 14.04 8.78 21.85
N THR A 203 15.19 9.44 21.81
CA THR A 203 15.91 9.91 23.01
C THR A 203 15.56 11.33 23.41
N ALA A 204 14.67 12.00 22.67
CA ALA A 204 14.31 13.41 22.88
C ALA A 204 15.53 14.34 22.97
N GLY A 205 16.58 14.04 22.19
CA GLY A 205 17.83 14.80 22.17
C GLY A 205 18.81 14.49 23.31
N ALA A 206 18.54 13.53 24.20
CA ALA A 206 19.42 13.19 25.32
C ALA A 206 20.82 12.71 24.89
N LEU A 207 20.95 12.17 23.68
CA LEU A 207 22.24 11.72 23.13
C LEU A 207 23.02 12.78 22.33
N GLY A 208 22.49 14.00 22.19
CA GLY A 208 23.23 15.12 21.61
C GLY A 208 23.79 14.86 20.20
N LYS A 209 22.93 14.97 19.19
CA LYS A 209 23.14 15.70 17.93
C LYS A 209 21.80 15.71 17.19
N ALA A 210 21.20 16.89 17.06
CA ALA A 210 20.07 17.11 16.16
C ALA A 210 20.57 16.96 14.72
N PRO A 211 19.70 16.58 13.75
CA PRO A 211 20.09 16.55 12.34
C PRO A 211 20.69 17.89 11.97
N SER A 212 21.82 17.82 11.28
CA SER A 212 22.37 18.94 10.52
C SER A 212 21.24 19.48 9.66
N LYS A 213 20.64 20.61 10.08
CA LYS A 213 19.82 21.40 9.18
C LYS A 213 20.73 21.74 8.02
N VAL A 214 20.46 21.15 6.86
CA VAL A 214 20.51 21.81 5.56
C VAL A 214 21.58 22.90 5.54
N THR A 215 22.81 22.51 5.22
CA THR A 215 23.80 23.40 4.61
C THR A 215 23.34 23.67 3.19
N ASP A 216 22.20 24.34 3.04
CA ASP A 216 21.89 25.03 1.80
C ASP A 216 22.39 26.46 2.03
N ALA A 217 23.45 26.79 1.30
CA ALA A 217 24.16 28.03 1.43
C ALA A 217 23.19 29.19 1.13
N LEU A 218 22.80 29.93 2.18
CA LEU A 218 22.53 31.35 1.96
C LEU A 218 23.84 31.97 1.46
N PRO A 219 23.82 32.78 0.39
CA PRO A 219 25.02 33.43 -0.11
C PRO A 219 25.69 34.23 1.01
N GLU A 220 26.98 33.98 1.21
CA GLU A 220 27.85 34.76 2.10
C GLU A 220 27.81 36.25 1.71
N MET A 221 27.35 37.10 2.62
CA MET A 221 27.81 38.48 2.69
C MET A 221 29.06 38.49 3.56
N GLU A 222 30.22 38.78 2.95
CA GLU A 222 31.46 39.01 3.68
C GLU A 222 31.36 40.28 4.58
N PRO A 223 31.94 40.24 5.79
CA PRO A 223 31.97 41.38 6.71
C PRO A 223 33.37 42.03 6.80
N ILE A 224 33.41 43.36 6.77
CA ILE A 224 34.48 44.20 7.34
C ILE A 224 33.74 45.46 7.83
N GLY A 225 33.63 45.84 9.09
CA GLY A 225 34.66 45.94 10.12
C GLY A 225 34.80 47.43 10.50
N ALA A 226 34.02 47.87 11.49
CA ALA A 226 34.16 49.05 12.38
C ALA A 226 34.80 50.36 11.83
N THR A 227 34.04 51.47 11.82
CA THR A 227 34.20 52.65 12.71
C THR A 227 33.37 53.86 12.23
N ALA A 228 32.71 54.53 13.19
CA ALA A 228 32.36 55.96 13.21
C ALA A 228 31.48 56.60 12.10
N THR A 229 30.30 57.04 12.55
CA THR A 229 29.41 58.09 12.02
C THR A 229 30.02 59.17 11.11
N SER A 230 29.37 59.41 9.96
CA SER A 230 29.11 60.75 9.43
C SER A 230 27.69 60.78 8.84
N GLU A 231 26.79 61.53 9.48
CA GLU A 231 25.37 61.70 9.07
C GLU A 231 25.21 62.55 7.79
N ASP A 232 26.29 63.13 7.26
CA ASP A 232 26.28 63.98 6.06
C ASP A 232 26.14 63.21 4.73
N GLU A 233 26.54 61.94 4.64
CA GLU A 233 26.42 61.15 3.38
C GLU A 233 24.99 60.65 3.14
N ALA A 234 24.16 60.56 4.19
CA ALA A 234 22.78 60.08 4.04
C ALA A 234 21.82 61.15 3.47
N GLU A 235 22.14 62.44 3.61
CA GLU A 235 21.32 63.53 3.06
C GLU A 235 21.56 63.74 1.56
N GLU A 236 22.81 63.62 1.08
CA GLU A 236 23.13 63.73 -0.36
C GLU A 236 22.46 62.62 -1.19
N ASP A 237 22.42 61.39 -0.69
CA ASP A 237 21.78 60.25 -1.38
C ASP A 237 20.24 60.39 -1.46
N ILE A 238 19.61 61.06 -0.49
CA ILE A 238 18.16 61.31 -0.49
C ILE A 238 17.81 62.42 -1.48
N GLU A 239 18.60 63.49 -1.57
CA GLU A 239 18.39 64.57 -2.56
C GLU A 239 18.61 64.10 -3.99
N GLU A 240 19.63 63.26 -4.25
CA GLU A 240 19.87 62.69 -5.57
C GLU A 240 18.70 61.79 -6.01
N MET A 241 18.13 61.03 -5.08
CA MET A 241 16.96 60.17 -5.32
C MET A 241 15.66 60.96 -5.58
N GLN A 242 15.47 62.09 -4.87
CA GLN A 242 14.35 63.00 -5.11
C GLN A 242 14.44 63.72 -6.47
N SER A 243 15.65 64.08 -6.90
CA SER A 243 15.86 64.71 -8.22
C SER A 243 15.53 63.75 -9.38
N ARG A 244 15.88 62.45 -9.24
CA ARG A 244 15.52 61.41 -10.23
C ARG A 244 14.00 61.16 -10.28
N LEU A 245 13.30 61.22 -9.15
CA LEU A 245 11.84 61.08 -9.10
C LEU A 245 11.10 62.29 -9.70
N ALA A 246 11.65 63.50 -9.57
CA ALA A 246 11.09 64.71 -10.18
C ALA A 246 11.24 64.71 -11.72
N ALA A 247 12.35 64.20 -12.24
CA ALA A 247 12.60 64.07 -13.68
C ALA A 247 11.66 63.06 -14.39
N LEU A 248 11.07 62.13 -13.64
CA LEU A 248 10.06 61.18 -14.15
C LEU A 248 8.62 61.73 -14.06
N ARG A 249 8.43 62.90 -13.46
CA ARG A 249 7.13 63.59 -13.31
C ARG A 249 6.96 64.82 -14.22
N SER A 250 7.92 65.12 -15.10
CA SER A 250 7.76 66.10 -16.19
C SER A 250 7.51 65.43 -17.54
#